data_AF-R6C2Z5-F1
#
_entry.id   AF-R6C2Z5-F1
#
_cell.length_a   1.000
_cell.length_b   1.000
_cell.length_c   1.000
_cell.angle_alpha   90.00
_cell.angle_beta   90.00
_cell.angle_gamma   90.00
#
_symmetry.space_group_name_H-M   'P 1'
#
loop_
_entity.id
_entity.type
_entity.pdbx_description
1 polymer ?
#
loop_
_entity_poly.entity_id
_entity_poly.type
_entity_poly.pdbx_seq_one_letter_code
_entity_poly.pdbx_strand_id
1 'polypeptide(L)' 'MTRIEKMRKDGYPNIIKGNGGFRAYLKDMQPLGGGDYMAIYRYPGGECCHSLEEIKKCFEIIEQ' A
#
# COMPACT_ATOMS: atom_id res chain seq x y z
N MET A 1 -1.73 -1.74 -18.56
CA MET A 1 -1.14 -1.62 -17.21
C MET A 1 -2.26 -1.82 -16.20
N THR A 2 -2.15 -2.80 -15.33
CA THR A 2 -3.11 -3.03 -14.24
C THR A 2 -2.98 -1.92 -13.18
N ARG A 3 -3.99 -1.78 -12.31
CA ARG A 3 -3.91 -0.82 -11.20
C ARG A 3 -2.68 -1.07 -10.32
N ILE A 4 -2.41 -2.35 -10.01
CA ILE A 4 -1.25 -2.77 -9.23
C ILE A 4 0.06 -2.42 -9.92
N GLU A 5 0.20 -2.70 -11.23
CA GLU A 5 1.39 -2.32 -11.99
C GLU A 5 1.65 -0.80 -11.97
N LYS A 6 0.59 0.00 -12.11
CA LYS A 6 0.69 1.47 -11.99
C LYS A 6 1.17 1.86 -10.60
N MET A 7 0.54 1.33 -9.55
CA MET A 7 0.90 1.65 -8.17
C MET A 7 2.35 1.28 -7.83
N ARG A 8 2.80 0.11 -8.30
CA ARG A 8 4.19 -0.31 -8.16
C ARG A 8 5.15 0.63 -8.89
N LYS A 9 4.79 1.08 -10.09
CA LYS A 9 5.56 2.09 -10.84
C LYS A 9 5.60 3.44 -10.10
N ASP A 10 4.52 3.82 -9.43
CA ASP A 10 4.42 5.03 -8.63
C ASP A 10 5.16 4.90 -7.27
N GLY A 11 5.66 3.72 -6.94
CA GLY A 11 6.55 3.46 -5.81
C GLY A 11 5.94 2.73 -4.62
N TYR A 12 4.68 2.29 -4.71
CA TYR A 12 4.04 1.50 -3.67
C TYR A 12 4.65 0.08 -3.60
N PRO A 13 5.16 -0.35 -2.42
CA PRO A 13 5.73 -1.69 -2.26
C PRO A 13 4.70 -2.81 -2.45
N ASN A 14 5.11 -3.95 -2.97
CA ASN A 14 4.25 -5.13 -3.04
C ASN A 14 3.90 -5.68 -1.62
N ILE A 15 4.87 -5.67 -0.70
CA ILE A 15 4.68 -6.17 0.68
C ILE A 15 5.29 -5.19 1.67
N ILE A 16 4.49 -4.84 2.68
CA ILE A 16 4.92 -4.04 3.83
C ILE A 16 4.71 -4.82 5.12
N LYS A 17 5.43 -4.41 6.18
CA LYS A 17 5.16 -4.85 7.55
C LYS A 17 4.88 -3.62 8.41
N GLY A 18 3.68 -3.59 8.98
CA GLY A 18 3.12 -2.44 9.67
C GLY A 18 2.05 -2.84 10.69
N ASN A 19 1.39 -1.85 11.29
CA ASN A 19 0.24 -2.05 12.20
C ASN A 19 0.49 -3.13 13.26
N GLY A 20 1.52 -2.97 14.09
CA GLY A 20 1.87 -3.97 15.12
C GLY A 20 2.73 -5.13 14.61
N GLY A 21 3.38 -4.97 13.45
CA GLY A 21 4.36 -5.92 12.92
C GLY A 21 3.79 -7.00 12.00
N PHE A 22 2.55 -6.83 11.53
CA PHE A 22 1.92 -7.74 10.58
C PHE A 22 2.31 -7.41 9.14
N ARG A 23 2.50 -8.45 8.33
CA ARG A 23 2.70 -8.32 6.89
C ARG A 23 1.38 -8.03 6.19
N ALA A 24 1.43 -7.19 5.16
CA ALA A 24 0.30 -6.96 4.28
C ALA A 24 0.73 -6.85 2.82
N TYR A 25 -0.18 -7.25 1.94
CA TYR A 25 0.03 -7.33 0.50
C TYR A 25 -0.74 -6.23 -0.20
N LEU A 26 -0.12 -5.60 -1.20
CA LEU A 26 -0.76 -4.58 -2.02
C LEU A 26 -1.95 -5.20 -2.77
N LYS A 27 -3.17 -4.72 -2.48
CA LYS A 27 -4.42 -5.35 -2.93
C LYS A 27 -5.13 -4.57 -4.04
N ASP A 28 -5.30 -3.26 -3.87
CA ASP A 28 -5.92 -2.37 -4.85
C ASP A 28 -5.65 -0.90 -4.49
N MET A 29 -6.29 0.01 -5.22
CA MET A 29 -6.24 1.45 -5.08
C MET A 29 -7.55 1.98 -4.48
N GLN A 30 -7.46 2.85 -3.48
CA GLN A 30 -8.58 3.66 -2.99
C GLN A 30 -8.47 5.06 -3.63
N PRO A 31 -9.33 5.41 -4.60
CA PRO A 31 -9.34 6.76 -5.18
C PRO A 31 -9.68 7.81 -4.12
N LEU A 32 -9.00 8.95 -4.20
CA LEU A 32 -9.32 10.18 -3.51
C LEU A 32 -9.81 11.23 -4.52
N GLY A 33 -10.28 12.38 -4.02
CA GLY A 33 -10.62 13.51 -4.88
C GLY A 33 -9.39 14.05 -5.63
N GLY A 34 -9.60 14.69 -6.78
CA GLY A 34 -8.52 15.35 -7.52
C GLY A 34 -7.54 14.42 -8.25
N GLY A 35 -7.88 13.14 -8.41
CA GLY A 35 -7.04 12.16 -9.11
C GLY A 35 -5.95 11.51 -8.24
N ASP A 36 -5.92 11.84 -6.95
CA ASP A 36 -5.03 11.20 -5.97
C ASP A 36 -5.60 9.86 -5.49
N TYR A 37 -4.78 9.06 -4.81
CA TYR A 37 -5.19 7.76 -4.28
C TYR A 37 -4.29 7.25 -3.14
N MET A 38 -4.85 6.35 -2.33
CA MET A 38 -4.11 5.53 -1.36
C MET A 38 -4.03 4.08 -1.82
N ALA A 39 -3.04 3.35 -1.31
CA ALA A 39 -2.96 1.91 -1.49
C ALA A 39 -3.79 1.18 -0.45
N ILE A 40 -4.58 0.20 -0.91
CA ILE A 40 -5.26 -0.76 -0.06
C ILE A 40 -4.30 -1.93 0.15
N TYR A 41 -3.91 -2.17 1.40
CA TYR A 41 -3.12 -3.33 1.82
C TYR A 41 -3.99 -4.32 2.59
N ARG A 42 -3.87 -5.61 2.23
CA ARG A 42 -4.57 -6.70 2.92
C ARG A 42 -3.69 -7.29 4.02
N TYR A 43 -4.00 -6.95 5.26
CA TYR A 43 -3.48 -7.58 6.47
C TYR A 43 -4.29 -8.87 6.77
N PRO A 44 -3.80 -9.75 7.67
CA PRO A 44 -4.58 -10.91 8.14
C PRO A 44 -5.94 -10.52 8.71
N GLY A 45 -6.02 -9.38 9.40
CA GLY A 45 -7.24 -8.87 10.03
C GLY A 45 -8.18 -8.09 9.10
N GLY A 46 -7.78 -7.78 7.87
CA GLY A 46 -8.58 -6.98 6.96
C GLY A 46 -7.78 -6.02 6.09
N GLU A 47 -8.49 -5.11 5.44
CA GLU A 47 -7.91 -4.15 4.51
C GLU A 47 -7.71 -2.80 5.20
N CYS A 48 -6.56 -2.16 4.95
CA CYS A 48 -6.26 -0.81 5.39
C CYS A 48 -5.77 0.03 4.22
N CYS A 49 -6.17 1.30 4.19
CA CYS A 49 -5.66 2.28 3.24
C CYS A 49 -4.42 2.96 3.83
N HIS A 50 -3.35 3.05 3.04
CA HIS A 50 -2.11 3.73 3.41
C HIS A 50 -1.62 4.61 2.27
N SER A 51 -1.16 5.82 2.61
CA SER A 51 -0.50 6.70 1.64
C SER A 51 0.94 6.24 1.43
N LEU A 52 1.52 6.57 0.26
CA LEU A 52 2.93 6.26 -0.01
C LEU A 52 3.87 6.93 1.01
N GLU A 53 3.53 8.13 1.47
CA GLU A 53 4.31 8.87 2.46
C GLU A 53 4.29 8.18 3.83
N GLU A 54 3.11 7.74 4.29
CA GLU A 54 2.98 6.97 5.53
C GLU A 54 3.82 5.70 5.46
N ILE A 55 3.75 4.97 4.34
CA ILE A 55 4.49 3.71 4.18
C ILE A 55 5.99 3.93 4.33
N LYS A 56 6.53 4.97 3.69
CA LYS A 56 7.97 5.28 3.75
C LYS A 56 8.43 5.73 5.13
N LYS A 57 7.55 6.33 5.93
CA LYS A 57 7.89 6.86 7.27
C LYS A 57 7.69 5.84 8.37
N CYS A 58 6.67 4.99 8.25
CA CYS A 58 6.14 4.22 9.38
C CYS A 58 6.27 2.71 9.23
N PHE A 59 6.51 2.18 8.03
CA PHE A 59 6.49 0.74 7.78
C PHE A 59 7.83 0.19 7.27
N GLU A 60 8.07 -1.07 7.60
CA GLU A 60 9.20 -1.84 7.05
C GLU A 60 8.79 -2.35 5.65
N ILE A 61 9.58 -2.02 4.64
CA ILE A 61 9.37 -2.51 3.27
C ILE A 61 9.98 -3.91 3.17
N ILE A 62 9.14 -4.91 2.91
CA ILE A 62 9.56 -6.32 2.78
C ILE A 62 9.85 -6.65 1.31
N GLU A 63 8.99 -6.17 0.40
CA GLU A 63 9.14 -6.36 -1.05
C GLU A 63 8.65 -5.12 -1.79
N GLN A 64 9.49 -4.59 -2.69
CA GLN A 64 9.20 -3.40 -3.49
C GLN A 64 8.33 -3.72 -4.70
#